data_AF-A0A235G922-F1
#
_entry.id   AF-A0A235G922-F1
#
_cell.length_a   1.000
_cell.length_b   1.000
_cell.length_c   1.000
_cell.angle_alpha   90.00
_cell.angle_beta   90.00
_cell.angle_gamma   90.00
#
_symmetry.space_group_name_H-M   'P 1'
#
loop_
_entity.id
_entity.type
_entity.pdbx_description
1 polymer ?
#
loop_
_entity_poly.entity_id
_entity_poly.type
_entity_poly.pdbx_seq_one_letter_code
_entity_poly.pdbx_strand_id
1 'polypeptide(L)'
;MNAERTVRRPDPPAVRWVGVAAISGAMFLLLTRQSAFRGWEAGLAALLNGIVGAPTKWTRGSDVFYVGIGTNKVFALQLVTGCSTALLIIPMLLLAGVYVHFGRVRLVHMMIGLLLSCAAMLTVNMIRLVVVGVYTVHSGRSGFELAHTIIGSLIVLAGGAATLLLFSRWISRASTVAADAPPIRARMKEGAQE
;
A
#
# COMPACT_ATOMS: atom_id res chain seq x y z
N MET A 1 -24.65 26.58 -22.08
CA MET A 1 -25.15 25.71 -20.99
C MET A 1 -24.08 25.63 -19.92
N ASN A 2 -24.16 26.49 -18.90
CA ASN A 2 -23.21 26.55 -17.79
C ASN A 2 -23.68 25.58 -16.71
N ALA A 3 -22.99 24.44 -16.56
CA ALA A 3 -23.23 23.53 -15.46
C ALA A 3 -22.79 24.22 -14.15
N GLU A 4 -23.75 24.40 -13.23
CA GLU A 4 -23.48 24.79 -11.84
C GLU A 4 -22.42 23.84 -11.24
N ARG A 5 -21.17 24.30 -11.19
CA ARG A 5 -20.13 23.63 -10.41
C ARG A 5 -20.42 23.90 -8.94
N THR A 6 -21.13 22.97 -8.34
CA THR A 6 -21.39 22.92 -6.90
C THR A 6 -20.07 23.04 -6.14
N VAL A 7 -19.88 24.16 -5.44
CA VAL A 7 -18.78 24.36 -4.49
C VAL A 7 -18.97 23.34 -3.37
N ARG A 8 -18.20 22.25 -3.42
CA ARG A 8 -18.35 21.11 -2.50
C ARG A 8 -17.81 21.48 -1.12
N ARG A 9 -18.69 21.43 -0.11
CA ARG A 9 -18.33 21.69 1.29
C ARG A 9 -17.34 20.64 1.83
N PRO A 10 -16.39 21.02 2.71
CA PRO A 10 -15.53 20.07 3.41
C PRO A 10 -16.35 19.09 4.26
N ASP A 11 -15.82 17.87 4.44
CA ASP A 11 -16.51 16.82 5.19
C ASP A 11 -16.64 17.22 6.68
N PRO A 12 -17.76 16.89 7.34
CA PRO A 12 -17.99 17.27 8.73
C PRO A 12 -16.98 16.60 9.68
N PRO A 13 -16.69 17.21 10.86
CA PRO A 13 -15.67 16.71 11.78
C PRO A 13 -15.92 15.26 12.25
N ALA A 14 -17.18 14.86 12.40
CA ALA A 14 -17.56 13.47 12.72
C ALA A 14 -17.05 12.46 11.67
N VAL A 15 -17.13 12.79 10.38
CA VAL A 15 -16.64 11.93 9.27
C VAL A 15 -15.12 11.82 9.30
N ARG A 16 -14.42 12.89 9.70
CA ARG A 16 -12.95 12.87 9.84
C ARG A 16 -12.51 11.96 10.99
N TRP A 17 -13.20 12.00 12.12
CA TRP A 17 -12.94 11.09 13.24
C TRP A 17 -13.24 9.63 12.89
N VAL A 18 -14.31 9.35 12.14
CA VAL A 18 -14.58 8.02 11.60
C VAL A 18 -13.45 7.57 10.66
N GLY A 19 -12.94 8.46 9.81
CA GLY A 19 -11.80 8.18 8.95
C GLY A 19 -10.52 7.84 9.72
N VAL A 20 -10.18 8.64 10.74
CA VAL A 20 -9.03 8.37 11.61
C VAL A 20 -9.21 7.05 12.36
N ALA A 21 -10.39 6.81 12.95
CA ALA A 21 -10.71 5.57 13.64
C ALA A 21 -10.61 4.35 12.71
N ALA A 22 -11.05 4.46 11.45
CA ALA A 22 -10.92 3.40 10.46
C ALA A 22 -9.47 3.11 10.10
N ILE A 23 -8.63 4.14 9.89
CA ILE A 23 -7.20 3.99 9.60
C ILE A 23 -6.47 3.37 10.80
N SER A 24 -6.73 3.88 12.01
CA SER A 24 -6.16 3.34 13.25
C SER A 24 -6.60 1.90 13.50
N GLY A 25 -7.87 1.57 13.25
CA GLY A 25 -8.39 0.21 13.34
C GLY A 25 -7.75 -0.73 12.32
N ALA A 26 -7.57 -0.30 11.08
CA ALA A 26 -6.86 -1.06 10.06
C ALA A 26 -5.39 -1.30 10.45
N MET A 27 -4.71 -0.29 11.01
CA MET A 27 -3.34 -0.43 11.51
C MET A 27 -3.26 -1.43 12.67
N PHE A 28 -4.19 -1.34 13.64
CA PHE A 28 -4.27 -2.27 14.76
C PHE A 28 -4.55 -3.71 14.30
N LEU A 29 -5.46 -3.90 13.34
CA LEU A 29 -5.74 -5.22 12.76
C LEU A 29 -4.53 -5.78 12.02
N LEU A 30 -3.82 -4.97 11.23
CA LEU A 30 -2.59 -5.40 10.55
C LEU A 30 -1.50 -5.84 11.52
N LEU A 31 -1.33 -5.13 12.64
CA LEU A 31 -0.34 -5.46 13.66
C LEU A 31 -0.73 -6.74 14.43
N THR A 32 -1.99 -6.89 14.80
CA THR A 32 -2.47 -8.05 15.59
C THR A 32 -2.64 -9.32 14.76
N ARG A 33 -2.95 -9.20 13.46
CA ARG A 33 -3.13 -10.34 12.53
C ARG A 33 -1.95 -10.55 11.59
N GLN A 34 -0.78 -10.00 11.91
CA GLN A 34 0.42 -10.08 11.06
C GLN A 34 0.82 -11.53 10.73
N SER A 35 0.70 -12.46 11.68
CA SER A 35 1.03 -13.88 11.45
C SER A 35 0.14 -14.52 10.38
N ALA A 36 -1.17 -14.29 10.45
CA ALA A 36 -2.12 -14.78 9.47
C ALA A 36 -1.92 -14.11 8.09
N PHE A 37 -1.62 -12.82 8.09
CA PHE A 37 -1.33 -12.06 6.87
C PHE A 37 -0.07 -12.59 6.17
N ARG A 38 1.00 -12.87 6.93
CA ARG A 38 2.22 -13.49 6.41
C ARG A 38 1.97 -14.87 5.82
N GLY A 39 1.13 -15.69 6.45
CA GLY A 39 0.76 -16.99 5.90
C GLY A 39 0.07 -16.85 4.53
N TRP A 40 -0.82 -15.86 4.40
CA TRP A 40 -1.48 -15.57 3.12
C TRP A 40 -0.49 -15.05 2.07
N GLU A 41 0.44 -14.16 2.45
CA GLU A 41 1.50 -13.68 1.56
C GLU A 41 2.43 -14.81 1.09
N ALA A 42 2.78 -15.74 1.98
CA ALA A 42 3.60 -16.90 1.64
C ALA A 42 2.89 -17.82 0.64
N GLY A 43 1.58 -18.04 0.80
CA GLY A 43 0.78 -18.79 -0.16
C GLY A 43 0.68 -18.11 -1.52
N LEU A 44 0.46 -16.80 -1.55
CA LEU A 44 0.42 -16.03 -2.79
C LEU A 44 1.77 -16.01 -3.50
N ALA A 45 2.87 -15.83 -2.76
CA ALA A 45 4.22 -15.88 -3.30
C ALA A 45 4.56 -17.27 -3.85
N ALA A 46 4.13 -18.35 -3.20
CA ALA A 46 4.33 -19.71 -3.70
C ALA A 46 3.58 -19.93 -5.02
N LEU A 47 2.33 -19.46 -5.13
CA LEU A 47 1.54 -19.54 -6.36
C LEU A 47 2.20 -18.77 -7.51
N LEU A 48 2.61 -17.54 -7.26
CA LEU A 48 3.27 -16.69 -8.27
C LEU A 48 4.60 -17.28 -8.74
N ASN A 49 5.42 -17.80 -7.82
CA ASN A 49 6.64 -18.52 -8.19
C ASN A 49 6.34 -19.78 -9.02
N GLY A 50 5.27 -20.51 -8.69
CA GLY A 50 4.81 -21.66 -9.45
C GLY A 50 4.46 -21.32 -10.90
N ILE A 51 3.79 -20.19 -11.12
CA ILE A 51 3.44 -19.69 -12.47
C ILE A 51 4.69 -19.34 -13.28
N VAL A 52 5.73 -18.82 -12.63
CA VAL A 52 7.02 -18.46 -13.27
C VAL A 52 7.89 -19.70 -13.55
N GLY A 53 7.40 -20.91 -13.25
CA GLY A 53 8.10 -22.17 -13.53
C GLY A 53 9.06 -22.60 -12.43
N ALA A 54 9.02 -21.98 -11.25
CA ALA A 54 9.73 -22.46 -10.07
C ALA A 54 8.82 -23.43 -9.31
N PRO A 55 9.12 -24.74 -9.25
CA PRO A 55 8.25 -25.69 -8.57
C PRO A 55 8.24 -25.40 -7.06
N THR A 56 7.05 -25.08 -6.54
CA THR A 56 6.84 -24.65 -5.16
C THR A 56 5.85 -25.54 -4.43
N LYS A 57 5.94 -25.56 -3.10
CA LYS A 57 4.91 -26.13 -2.22
C LYS A 57 4.76 -25.25 -1.01
N TRP A 58 3.52 -25.02 -0.62
CA TRP A 58 3.18 -24.21 0.54
C TRP A 58 2.20 -24.97 1.42
N THR A 59 2.43 -24.93 2.72
CA THR A 59 1.51 -25.49 3.72
C THR A 59 0.59 -24.39 4.20
N ARG A 60 -0.72 -24.63 4.16
CA ARG A 60 -1.73 -23.62 4.52
C ARG A 60 -1.51 -23.10 5.94
N GLY A 61 -1.38 -21.79 6.08
CA GLY A 61 -1.16 -21.12 7.38
C GLY A 61 0.30 -21.09 7.84
N SER A 62 1.24 -21.65 7.07
CA SER A 62 2.67 -21.49 7.33
C SER A 62 3.23 -20.23 6.70
N ASP A 63 4.19 -19.61 7.38
CA ASP A 63 5.02 -18.50 6.92
C ASP A 63 6.21 -18.97 6.06
N VAL A 64 6.29 -20.27 5.79
CA VAL A 64 7.36 -20.90 5.01
C VAL A 64 6.78 -21.44 3.72
N PHE A 65 7.43 -21.15 2.60
CA PHE A 65 7.16 -21.83 1.34
C PHE A 65 8.44 -22.47 0.81
N TYR A 66 8.29 -23.64 0.20
CA TYR A 66 9.39 -24.39 -0.37
C TYR A 66 9.49 -24.10 -1.86
N VAL A 67 10.71 -23.97 -2.35
CA VAL A 67 11.01 -23.72 -3.75
C VAL A 67 12.09 -24.70 -4.21
N GLY A 68 11.98 -25.20 -5.45
CA GLY A 68 12.89 -26.20 -6.01
C GLY A 68 12.46 -27.64 -5.73
N ILE A 69 11.17 -27.88 -5.49
CA ILE A 69 10.69 -29.24 -5.25
C ILE A 69 10.74 -30.02 -6.57
N GLY A 70 11.50 -31.12 -6.59
CA GLY A 70 11.77 -31.90 -7.80
C GLY A 70 13.06 -31.52 -8.55
N THR A 71 13.85 -30.57 -8.04
CA THR A 71 15.22 -30.31 -8.51
C THR A 71 16.25 -30.83 -7.50
N ASN A 72 17.55 -30.79 -7.85
CA ASN A 72 18.64 -31.23 -6.98
C ASN A 72 18.85 -30.37 -5.72
N LYS A 73 18.11 -29.26 -5.54
CA LYS A 73 18.24 -28.35 -4.39
C LYS A 73 16.86 -27.83 -3.98
N VAL A 74 16.41 -28.23 -2.78
CA VAL A 74 15.17 -27.73 -2.17
C VAL A 74 15.53 -26.66 -1.13
N PHE A 75 14.90 -25.48 -1.24
CA PHE A 75 15.08 -24.39 -0.29
C PHE A 75 13.76 -24.07 0.42
N ALA A 76 13.84 -23.89 1.74
CA ALA A 76 12.73 -23.39 2.55
C ALA A 76 12.92 -21.89 2.76
N LEU A 77 11.99 -21.09 2.22
CA LEU A 77 11.99 -19.64 2.35
C LEU A 77 10.99 -19.25 3.43
N GLN A 78 11.51 -18.80 4.58
CA GLN A 78 10.70 -18.27 5.67
C GLN A 78 10.47 -16.77 5.48
N LEU A 79 9.20 -16.38 5.38
CA LEU A 79 8.79 -14.99 5.24
C LEU A 79 8.83 -14.29 6.61
N VAL A 80 9.93 -13.65 6.96
CA VAL A 80 10.06 -12.88 8.21
C VAL A 80 9.21 -11.61 8.22
N THR A 81 8.93 -11.07 9.41
CA THR A 81 8.10 -9.86 9.60
C THR A 81 8.58 -8.68 8.75
N GLY A 82 9.90 -8.45 8.68
CA GLY A 82 10.53 -7.39 7.87
C GLY A 82 10.25 -7.46 6.37
N CYS A 83 9.83 -8.63 5.87
CA CYS A 83 9.51 -8.86 4.47
C CYS A 83 8.01 -8.77 4.16
N SER A 84 7.17 -8.56 5.18
CA SER A 84 5.72 -8.49 4.99
C SER A 84 5.32 -7.12 4.46
N THR A 85 4.33 -7.11 3.55
CA THR A 85 3.71 -5.86 3.08
C THR A 85 3.09 -5.08 4.24
N ALA A 86 2.71 -5.75 5.34
CA ALA A 86 2.15 -5.11 6.52
C ALA A 86 3.04 -3.99 7.05
N LEU A 87 4.37 -4.20 7.16
CA LEU A 87 5.31 -3.16 7.60
C LEU A 87 5.47 -2.04 6.57
N LEU A 88 5.42 -2.36 5.28
CA LEU A 88 5.53 -1.38 4.19
C LEU A 88 4.31 -0.45 4.10
N ILE A 89 3.15 -0.93 4.55
CA ILE A 89 1.88 -0.22 4.50
C ILE A 89 1.73 0.77 5.67
N ILE A 90 2.31 0.49 6.85
CA ILE A 90 2.26 1.36 8.04
C ILE A 90 2.61 2.84 7.75
N PRO A 91 3.75 3.19 7.11
CA PRO A 91 4.08 4.59 6.85
C PRO A 91 3.05 5.29 5.95
N MET A 92 2.41 4.55 5.03
CA MET A 92 1.32 5.10 4.21
C MET A 92 0.06 5.36 5.02
N LEU A 93 -0.30 4.48 5.97
CA LEU A 93 -1.43 4.72 6.88
C LEU A 93 -1.18 5.91 7.78
N LEU A 94 0.03 6.07 8.31
CA LEU A 94 0.41 7.23 9.10
C LEU A 94 0.25 8.52 8.29
N LEU A 95 0.76 8.53 7.06
CA LEU A 95 0.64 9.68 6.17
C LEU A 95 -0.83 10.01 5.88
N ALA A 96 -1.66 9.00 5.56
CA ALA A 96 -3.09 9.19 5.35
C ALA A 96 -3.81 9.74 6.59
N GLY A 97 -3.49 9.22 7.79
CA GLY A 97 -4.04 9.70 9.06
C GLY A 97 -3.72 11.18 9.30
N VAL A 98 -2.48 11.59 9.04
CA VAL A 98 -2.05 13.00 9.12
C VAL A 98 -2.85 13.87 8.15
N TYR A 99 -3.01 13.46 6.89
CA TYR A 99 -3.78 14.25 5.91
C TYR A 99 -5.28 14.36 6.26
N VAL A 100 -5.90 13.29 6.78
CA VAL A 100 -7.30 13.34 7.26
C VAL A 100 -7.43 14.28 8.46
N HIS A 101 -6.45 14.22 9.38
CA HIS A 101 -6.42 15.09 10.55
C HIS A 101 -6.32 16.57 10.18
N PHE A 102 -5.58 16.94 9.13
CA PHE A 102 -5.53 18.33 8.65
C PHE A 102 -6.72 18.76 7.78
N GLY A 103 -7.57 17.83 7.33
CA GLY A 103 -8.86 18.15 6.69
C GLY A 103 -8.76 18.83 5.32
N ARG A 104 -7.59 18.77 4.69
CA ARG A 104 -7.35 19.42 3.40
C ARG A 104 -7.95 18.66 2.21
N VAL A 105 -8.37 17.40 2.40
CA VAL A 105 -8.86 16.50 1.34
C VAL A 105 -10.06 15.69 1.84
N ARG A 106 -11.04 15.43 0.96
CA ARG A 106 -12.22 14.60 1.29
C ARG A 106 -11.82 13.18 1.63
N LEU A 107 -12.53 12.57 2.58
CA LEU A 107 -12.25 11.23 3.06
C LEU A 107 -12.33 10.19 1.94
N VAL A 108 -13.28 10.32 1.01
CA VAL A 108 -13.44 9.35 -0.10
C VAL A 108 -12.20 9.33 -1.00
N HIS A 109 -11.67 10.50 -1.37
CA HIS A 109 -10.47 10.56 -2.22
C HIS A 109 -9.23 10.07 -1.48
N MET A 110 -9.16 10.32 -0.17
CA MET A 110 -8.12 9.80 0.70
C MET A 110 -8.16 8.27 0.79
N MET A 111 -9.34 7.69 1.02
CA MET A 111 -9.53 6.25 1.11
C MET A 111 -9.21 5.54 -0.21
N ILE A 112 -9.61 6.12 -1.35
CA ILE A 112 -9.25 5.60 -2.67
C ILE A 112 -7.73 5.68 -2.88
N GLY A 113 -7.10 6.81 -2.55
CA GLY A 113 -5.65 6.97 -2.66
C GLY A 113 -4.91 5.96 -1.79
N LEU A 114 -5.35 5.79 -0.54
CA LEU A 114 -4.78 4.82 0.40
C LEU A 114 -4.94 3.39 -0.10
N LEU A 115 -6.12 3.03 -0.60
CA LEU A 115 -6.37 1.70 -1.17
C LEU A 115 -5.45 1.43 -2.36
N LEU A 116 -5.30 2.42 -3.25
CA LEU A 116 -4.42 2.31 -4.42
C LEU A 116 -2.94 2.16 -3.99
N SER A 117 -2.52 2.90 -2.98
CA SER A 117 -1.16 2.80 -2.42
C SER A 117 -0.90 1.46 -1.73
N CYS A 118 -1.86 0.95 -0.97
CA CYS A 118 -1.78 -0.38 -0.37
C CYS A 118 -1.67 -1.47 -1.45
N ALA A 119 -2.47 -1.38 -2.51
CA ALA A 119 -2.42 -2.33 -3.63
C ALA A 119 -1.09 -2.25 -4.41
N ALA A 120 -0.57 -1.04 -4.63
CA ALA A 120 0.73 -0.84 -5.26
C ALA A 120 1.86 -1.44 -4.42
N MET A 121 1.85 -1.18 -3.10
CA MET A 121 2.87 -1.70 -2.19
C MET A 121 2.82 -3.24 -2.08
N LEU A 122 1.61 -3.82 -2.06
CA LEU A 122 1.42 -5.26 -2.12
C LEU A 122 2.02 -5.85 -3.40
N THR A 123 1.78 -5.21 -4.54
CA THR A 123 2.36 -5.63 -5.82
C THR A 123 3.88 -5.59 -5.78
N VAL A 124 4.48 -4.50 -5.29
CA VAL A 124 5.94 -4.35 -5.13
C VAL A 124 6.51 -5.45 -4.24
N ASN A 125 5.84 -5.75 -3.12
CA ASN A 125 6.26 -6.82 -2.22
C ASN A 125 6.19 -8.19 -2.89
N MET A 126 5.12 -8.48 -3.63
CA MET A 126 4.97 -9.74 -4.35
C MET A 126 6.06 -9.91 -5.42
N ILE A 127 6.37 -8.85 -6.18
CA ILE A 127 7.47 -8.86 -7.15
C ILE A 127 8.79 -9.19 -6.44
N ARG A 128 9.06 -8.57 -5.27
CA ARG A 128 10.26 -8.89 -4.49
C ARG A 128 10.32 -10.38 -4.13
N LEU A 129 9.23 -10.96 -3.64
CA LEU A 129 9.18 -12.37 -3.23
C LEU A 129 9.36 -13.33 -4.41
N VAL A 130 8.82 -13.00 -5.58
CA VAL A 130 9.02 -13.78 -6.81
C VAL A 130 10.47 -13.71 -7.26
N VAL A 131 11.07 -12.52 -7.32
CA VAL A 131 12.48 -12.36 -7.70
C VAL A 131 13.39 -13.13 -6.77
N VAL A 132 13.17 -13.04 -5.45
CA VAL A 132 13.92 -13.82 -4.46
C VAL A 132 13.74 -15.32 -4.70
N GLY A 133 12.52 -15.80 -4.92
CA GLY A 133 12.25 -17.22 -5.19
C GLY A 133 12.99 -17.73 -6.43
N VAL A 134 12.89 -17.02 -7.55
CA VAL A 134 13.56 -17.38 -8.82
C VAL A 134 15.08 -17.40 -8.67
N TYR A 135 15.68 -16.36 -8.10
CA TYR A 135 17.14 -16.30 -7.90
C TYR A 135 17.64 -17.39 -6.93
N THR A 136 16.82 -17.76 -5.95
CA THR A 136 17.13 -18.85 -5.01
C THR A 136 17.16 -20.21 -5.74
N VAL A 137 16.28 -20.45 -6.72
CA VAL A 137 16.30 -21.69 -7.51
C VAL A 137 17.55 -21.77 -8.39
N HIS A 138 17.93 -20.68 -9.06
CA HIS A 138 19.04 -20.69 -9.99
C HIS A 138 20.41 -20.70 -9.30
N SER A 139 20.61 -19.85 -8.29
CA SER A 139 21.91 -19.59 -7.69
C SER A 139 22.01 -20.04 -6.23
N GLY A 140 20.97 -20.69 -5.70
CA GLY A 140 20.95 -21.18 -4.32
C GLY A 140 21.08 -20.06 -3.29
N ARG A 141 21.89 -20.28 -2.25
CA ARG A 141 22.02 -19.35 -1.11
C ARG A 141 22.64 -17.99 -1.48
N SER A 142 23.60 -17.96 -2.40
CA SER A 142 24.17 -16.67 -2.87
C SER A 142 23.15 -15.88 -3.69
N GLY A 143 22.34 -16.57 -4.49
CA GLY A 143 21.20 -15.98 -5.20
C GLY A 143 20.17 -15.39 -4.26
N PHE A 144 19.83 -16.12 -3.19
CA PHE A 144 18.96 -15.62 -2.14
C PHE A 144 19.51 -14.35 -1.50
N GLU A 145 20.77 -14.35 -1.05
CA GLU A 145 21.36 -13.18 -0.40
C GLU A 145 21.37 -11.96 -1.31
N LEU A 146 21.80 -12.10 -2.57
CA LEU A 146 21.84 -11.00 -3.53
C LEU A 146 20.43 -10.49 -3.87
N ALA A 147 19.49 -11.39 -4.13
CA ALA A 147 18.13 -11.02 -4.48
C ALA A 147 17.36 -10.43 -3.29
N HIS A 148 17.60 -10.91 -2.08
CA HIS A 148 16.93 -10.45 -0.88
C HIS A 148 17.48 -9.11 -0.39
N THR A 149 18.81 -8.94 -0.36
CA THR A 149 19.45 -7.76 0.23
C THR A 149 19.58 -6.62 -0.77
N ILE A 150 20.08 -6.88 -1.98
CA ILE A 150 20.38 -5.82 -2.96
C ILE A 150 19.16 -5.57 -3.83
N ILE A 151 18.76 -6.57 -4.62
CA ILE A 151 17.68 -6.40 -5.61
C ILE A 151 16.36 -6.10 -4.89
N GLY A 152 16.09 -6.83 -3.82
CA GLY A 152 14.84 -6.70 -3.08
C GLY A 152 14.70 -5.36 -2.39
N SER A 153 15.78 -4.81 -1.84
CA SER A 153 15.78 -3.46 -1.27
C SER A 153 15.59 -2.40 -2.34
N LEU A 154 16.23 -2.53 -3.51
CA LEU A 154 16.03 -1.61 -4.63
C LEU A 154 14.58 -1.60 -5.12
N ILE A 155 13.96 -2.78 -5.25
CA ILE A 155 12.55 -2.92 -5.65
C ILE A 155 11.64 -2.20 -4.65
N VAL A 156 11.85 -2.44 -3.35
CA VAL A 156 11.01 -1.82 -2.30
C VAL A 156 11.24 -0.31 -2.23
N LEU A 157 12.48 0.16 -2.37
CA LEU A 157 12.80 1.58 -2.36
C LEU A 157 12.17 2.30 -3.55
N ALA A 158 12.38 1.80 -4.76
CA ALA A 158 11.81 2.37 -5.98
C ALA A 158 10.28 2.28 -5.99
N GLY A 159 9.73 1.12 -5.64
CA GLY A 159 8.29 0.90 -5.56
C GLY A 159 7.62 1.73 -4.46
N GLY A 160 8.28 1.90 -3.33
CA GLY A 160 7.82 2.77 -2.24
C GLY A 160 7.83 4.25 -2.63
N ALA A 161 8.91 4.71 -3.28
CA ALA A 161 8.98 6.07 -3.83
C ALA A 161 7.89 6.30 -4.89
N ALA A 162 7.71 5.37 -5.83
CA ALA A 162 6.64 5.44 -6.83
C ALA A 162 5.25 5.48 -6.18
N THR A 163 5.00 4.63 -5.18
CA THR A 163 3.73 4.60 -4.45
C THR A 163 3.46 5.90 -3.72
N LEU A 164 4.47 6.48 -3.07
CA LEU A 164 4.37 7.78 -2.40
C LEU A 164 4.09 8.91 -3.41
N LEU A 165 4.77 8.91 -4.56
CA LEU A 165 4.53 9.87 -5.63
C LEU A 165 3.12 9.74 -6.21
N LEU A 166 2.63 8.52 -6.41
CA LEU A 166 1.27 8.26 -6.86
C LEU A 166 0.24 8.78 -5.84
N PHE A 167 0.44 8.48 -4.56
CA PHE A 167 -0.40 8.95 -3.47
C PHE A 167 -0.43 10.48 -3.40
N SER A 168 0.76 11.11 -3.40
CA SER A 168 0.91 12.56 -3.35
C SER A 168 0.28 13.25 -4.56
N ARG A 169 0.50 12.73 -5.78
CA ARG A 169 -0.13 13.27 -7.00
C ARG A 169 -1.63 13.10 -7.00
N TRP A 170 -2.14 11.96 -6.52
CA TRP A 170 -3.58 11.72 -6.41
C TRP A 170 -4.24 12.72 -5.45
N ILE A 171 -3.66 12.89 -4.27
CA ILE A 171 -4.12 13.85 -3.27
C ILE A 171 -4.04 15.29 -3.79
N SER A 172 -2.93 15.65 -4.45
CA SER A 172 -2.75 17.00 -5.01
C SER A 172 -3.82 17.30 -6.06
N ARG A 173 -4.11 16.36 -6.96
CA ARG A 173 -5.20 16.50 -7.95
C ARG A 173 -6.58 16.58 -7.28
N ALA A 174 -6.82 15.79 -6.23
CA ALA A 174 -8.06 15.86 -5.48
C ALA A 174 -8.21 17.20 -4.73
N SER A 175 -7.10 17.83 -4.31
CA SER A 175 -7.11 19.14 -3.64
C SER A 175 -7.31 20.33 -4.60
N THR A 176 -6.75 20.30 -5.81
CA THR A 176 -6.93 21.39 -6.79
C THR A 176 -8.37 21.50 -7.27
N VAL A 177 -9.06 20.37 -7.44
CA VAL A 177 -10.51 20.33 -7.75
C VAL A 177 -11.35 20.98 -6.64
N ALA A 178 -10.86 21.05 -5.40
CA ALA A 178 -11.52 21.73 -4.29
C ALA A 178 -11.12 23.23 -4.16
N ALA A 179 -9.95 23.63 -4.68
CA ALA A 179 -9.41 24.98 -4.56
C ALA A 179 -10.00 25.99 -5.58
N ASP A 180 -10.59 25.53 -6.69
CA ASP A 180 -11.32 26.39 -7.65
C ASP A 180 -12.68 26.90 -7.13
N ALA A 181 -12.97 26.73 -5.83
CA ALA A 181 -14.09 27.37 -5.17
C ALA A 181 -13.77 28.86 -4.92
N PRO A 182 -14.64 29.81 -5.30
CA PRO A 182 -14.37 31.23 -5.14
C PRO A 182 -14.12 31.59 -3.67
N PRO A 183 -13.17 32.50 -3.38
CA PRO A 183 -12.77 32.85 -2.02
C PRO A 183 -13.96 33.43 -1.24
N ILE A 184 -14.11 33.00 0.02
CA ILE A 184 -15.18 33.37 0.97
C ILE A 184 -15.38 34.90 1.07
N ARG A 185 -14.35 35.71 0.79
CA ARG A 185 -14.42 37.18 0.76
C ARG A 185 -15.39 37.77 -0.27
N ALA A 186 -15.73 37.05 -1.34
CA ALA A 186 -16.67 37.56 -2.35
C ALA A 186 -18.12 37.63 -1.81
N ARG A 187 -18.51 36.71 -0.90
CA ARG A 187 -19.88 36.64 -0.36
C ARG A 187 -20.23 37.74 0.66
N MET A 188 -19.25 38.41 1.26
CA MET A 188 -19.55 39.44 2.28
C MET A 188 -19.81 40.82 1.68
N LYS A 189 -19.51 41.06 0.39
CA LYS A 189 -19.73 42.38 -0.23
C LYS A 189 -21.10 42.58 -0.87
N GLU A 190 -21.86 41.51 -1.11
CA GLU A 190 -23.17 41.60 -1.78
C GLU A 190 -24.37 41.68 -0.82
N GLY A 191 -24.16 41.59 0.50
CA GLY A 191 -25.23 41.58 1.51
C GLY A 191 -25.40 42.87 2.30
N ALA A 192 -24.81 43.99 1.88
CA ALA A 192 -24.81 45.25 2.65
C ALA A 192 -25.46 46.43 1.91
N GLN A 193 -26.47 46.18 1.09
CA GLN A 193 -27.35 47.21 0.56
C GLN A 193 -28.80 46.71 0.58
N GLU A 194 -29.48 46.91 1.71
CA GLU A 194 -30.86 47.44 1.80
C GLU A 194 -30.99 48.18 3.14
#